data_AF-A0A7K2PIP2-F1
#
_entry.id   AF-A0A7K2PIP2-F1
#
_cell.length_a   1.000
_cell.length_b   1.000
_cell.length_c   1.000
_cell.angle_alpha   90.00
_cell.angle_beta   90.00
_cell.angle_gamma   90.00
#
_symmetry.space_group_name_H-M   'P 1'
#
loop_
_entity.id
_entity.type
_entity.pdbx_description
1 polymer ?
#
loop_
_entity_poly.entity_id
_entity_poly.type
_entity_poly.pdbx_seq_one_letter_code
_entity_poly.pdbx_strand_id
1 'polypeptide(L)'
;MTVDPNAATQSWPSPEPERRPGAARYLIPALVAAAVAVALGAYGKVHDPAGTAFNLAGFSSTGAVKSWLATVAFFFALVQLVSALMVYGKLPGPSWSATAHRWSGRVAFLVAVPVAVHCLYALGFQSYESRVLWHSLLGCFFFGVFSAKMLLLRSERLPGWLLPIVGGLVFSALTILWLTSALWFFRTFGVTT
;
A
#
# COMPACT_ATOMS: atom_id res chain seq x y z
N MET A 1 29.65 24.08 -54.98
CA MET A 1 29.97 23.79 -53.56
C MET A 1 31.00 22.68 -53.56
N THR A 2 32.25 23.00 -53.26
CA THR A 2 33.35 22.05 -53.16
C THR A 2 33.32 21.41 -51.77
N VAL A 3 33.09 20.11 -51.70
CA VAL A 3 33.19 19.33 -50.46
C VAL A 3 34.67 19.20 -50.12
N ASP A 4 35.07 19.63 -48.92
CA ASP A 4 36.46 19.52 -48.44
C ASP A 4 36.80 18.05 -48.15
N PRO A 5 37.76 17.43 -48.87
CA PRO A 5 38.15 16.04 -48.64
C PRO A 5 38.89 15.84 -47.31
N ASN A 6 39.30 16.92 -46.63
CA ASN A 6 39.97 16.91 -45.33
C ASN A 6 39.05 17.39 -44.18
N ALA A 7 37.74 17.45 -44.39
CA ALA A 7 36.80 17.66 -43.31
C ALA A 7 36.92 16.51 -42.30
N ALA A 8 37.78 16.71 -41.31
CA ALA A 8 38.08 15.76 -40.25
C ALA A 8 36.76 15.22 -39.71
N THR A 9 36.65 13.89 -39.69
CA THR A 9 35.58 13.18 -39.00
C THR A 9 35.55 13.69 -37.57
N GLN A 10 34.64 14.62 -37.27
CA GLN A 10 34.41 15.00 -35.89
C GLN A 10 34.01 13.72 -35.18
N SER A 11 34.90 13.25 -34.31
CA SER A 11 34.66 12.07 -33.50
C SER A 11 33.44 12.38 -32.65
N TRP A 12 32.30 11.81 -33.05
CA TRP A 12 31.09 11.84 -32.24
C TRP A 12 31.47 11.38 -30.84
N PRO A 13 31.14 12.16 -29.78
CA PRO A 13 31.34 11.71 -28.43
C PRO A 13 30.73 10.31 -28.30
N SER A 14 31.54 9.34 -27.89
CA SER A 14 31.01 8.01 -27.58
C SER A 14 29.90 8.18 -26.53
N PRO A 15 28.74 7.52 -26.65
CA PRO A 15 27.70 7.62 -25.64
C PRO A 15 28.34 7.34 -24.28
N GLU A 16 28.22 8.29 -23.35
CA GLU A 16 28.64 8.08 -21.97
C GLU A 16 28.01 6.77 -21.48
N PRO A 17 28.76 5.87 -20.84
CA PRO A 17 28.20 4.62 -20.36
C PRO A 17 27.00 4.95 -19.47
N GLU A 18 25.80 4.53 -19.90
CA GLU A 18 24.56 4.75 -19.16
C GLU A 18 24.79 4.32 -17.71
N ARG A 19 24.70 5.28 -16.79
CA ARG A 19 24.84 5.05 -15.36
C ARG A 19 23.80 3.99 -14.98
N ARG A 20 24.26 2.75 -14.77
CA ARG A 20 23.38 1.63 -14.38
C ARG A 20 22.46 2.10 -13.25
N PRO A 21 21.14 1.81 -13.30
CA PRO A 21 20.24 2.19 -12.21
C PRO A 21 20.84 1.72 -10.89
N GLY A 22 21.28 2.66 -10.06
CA GLY A 22 22.02 2.31 -8.84
C GLY A 22 21.15 1.45 -7.92
N ALA A 23 21.73 0.42 -7.31
CA ALA A 23 21.02 -0.48 -6.38
C ALA A 23 20.23 0.27 -5.29
N ALA A 24 20.68 1.47 -4.91
CA ALA A 24 20.00 2.42 -4.04
C ALA A 24 18.52 2.66 -4.40
N ARG A 25 18.18 2.61 -5.69
CA ARG A 25 16.85 2.83 -6.24
C ARG A 25 15.79 1.86 -5.71
N TYR A 26 16.16 0.61 -5.48
CA TYR A 26 15.27 -0.42 -4.93
C TYR A 26 15.53 -0.63 -3.44
N LEU A 27 16.79 -0.45 -3.02
CA LEU A 27 17.21 -0.62 -1.64
C LEU A 27 16.53 0.40 -0.71
N ILE A 28 16.43 1.67 -1.09
CA ILE A 28 15.80 2.70 -0.24
C ILE A 28 14.31 2.38 0.02
N PRO A 29 13.45 2.13 -0.99
CA PRO A 29 12.07 1.71 -0.73
C PRO A 29 11.95 0.46 0.14
N ALA A 30 12.82 -0.52 -0.05
CA ALA A 30 12.82 -1.75 0.74
C ALA A 30 13.22 -1.52 2.20
N LEU A 31 14.25 -0.70 2.45
CA LEU A 31 14.68 -0.33 3.80
C LEU A 31 13.61 0.49 4.52
N VAL A 32 12.97 1.44 3.84
CA VAL A 32 11.85 2.20 4.42
C VAL A 32 10.67 1.28 4.74
N ALA A 33 10.36 0.32 3.87
CA ALA A 33 9.32 -0.67 4.13
C ALA A 33 9.60 -1.48 5.40
N ALA A 34 10.84 -1.98 5.53
CA ALA A 34 11.29 -2.73 6.69
C ALA A 34 11.26 -1.87 7.96
N ALA A 35 11.77 -0.64 7.89
CA ALA A 35 11.77 0.29 9.02
C ALA A 35 10.35 0.61 9.51
N VAL A 36 9.41 0.89 8.60
CA VAL A 36 8.00 1.13 8.95
C VAL A 36 7.36 -0.11 9.58
N ALA A 37 7.55 -1.29 8.98
CA ALA A 37 6.96 -2.52 9.51
C ALA A 37 7.51 -2.86 10.91
N VAL A 38 8.83 -2.74 11.11
CA VAL A 38 9.47 -3.01 12.39
C VAL A 38 9.08 -1.97 13.43
N ALA A 39 9.04 -0.68 13.07
CA ALA A 39 8.65 0.39 14.00
C ALA A 39 7.21 0.21 14.50
N LEU A 40 6.27 -0.11 13.60
CA LEU A 40 4.88 -0.38 13.99
C LEU A 40 4.77 -1.64 14.86
N GLY A 41 5.48 -2.71 14.52
CA GLY A 41 5.49 -3.94 15.32
C GLY A 41 6.08 -3.73 16.71
N ALA A 42 7.21 -3.02 16.80
CA ALA A 42 7.85 -2.67 18.06
C ALA A 42 6.95 -1.78 18.91
N TYR A 43 6.41 -0.70 18.32
CA TYR A 43 5.45 0.18 18.99
C TYR A 43 4.25 -0.60 19.52
N GLY A 44 3.59 -1.40 18.68
CA GLY A 44 2.43 -2.19 19.11
C GLY A 44 2.77 -3.20 20.21
N LYS A 45 4.03 -3.67 20.29
CA LYS A 45 4.46 -4.63 21.30
C LYS A 45 4.78 -4.00 22.65
N VAL A 46 5.30 -2.76 22.66
CA VAL A 46 5.69 -2.05 23.90
C VAL A 46 4.63 -1.09 24.41
N HIS A 47 3.67 -0.71 23.56
CA HIS A 47 2.56 0.16 23.94
C HIS A 47 1.52 -0.61 24.75
N ASP A 48 1.14 -0.06 25.90
CA ASP A 48 0.03 -0.57 26.69
C ASP A 48 -1.31 -0.26 25.98
N PRO A 49 -2.10 -1.28 25.60
CA PRO A 49 -3.32 -1.06 24.83
C PRO A 49 -4.35 -0.20 25.58
N ALA A 50 -4.79 0.88 24.95
CA ALA A 50 -5.76 1.81 25.54
C ALA A 50 -7.20 1.25 25.65
N GLY A 51 -7.49 0.09 25.05
CA GLY A 51 -8.79 -0.57 25.03
C GLY A 51 -9.81 0.04 24.06
N THR A 52 -9.79 1.36 23.85
CA THR A 52 -10.60 2.06 22.84
C THR A 52 -9.84 3.26 22.29
N ALA A 53 -9.86 3.45 20.97
CA ALA A 53 -9.28 4.65 20.34
C ALA A 53 -10.34 5.74 20.16
N PHE A 54 -11.46 5.43 19.49
CA PHE A 54 -12.61 6.34 19.38
C PHE A 54 -13.90 5.57 19.09
N ASN A 55 -15.04 6.21 19.34
CA ASN A 55 -16.36 5.73 18.90
C ASN A 55 -17.03 6.79 18.03
N LEU A 56 -17.87 6.35 17.11
CA LEU A 56 -18.69 7.24 16.27
C LEU A 56 -20.13 7.19 16.76
N ALA A 57 -20.77 8.36 16.87
CA ALA A 57 -22.20 8.43 17.17
C ALA A 57 -22.99 7.66 16.10
N GLY A 58 -23.93 6.83 16.52
CA GLY A 58 -24.68 5.93 15.64
C GLY A 58 -24.06 4.54 15.46
N PHE A 59 -22.90 4.26 16.09
CA PHE A 59 -22.33 2.91 16.14
C PHE A 59 -22.46 2.27 17.54
N SER A 60 -22.75 0.97 17.56
CA SER A 60 -22.99 0.14 18.75
C SER A 60 -21.71 -0.29 19.45
N SER A 61 -20.56 -0.25 18.76
CA SER A 61 -19.26 -0.55 19.37
C SER A 61 -18.08 -0.03 18.56
N THR A 62 -16.94 0.09 19.22
CA THR A 62 -15.64 0.38 18.59
C THR A 62 -15.28 -0.69 17.54
N GLY A 63 -15.62 -1.95 17.80
CA GLY A 63 -15.43 -3.06 16.87
C GLY A 63 -16.26 -2.91 15.60
N ALA A 64 -17.50 -2.42 15.71
CA ALA A 64 -18.36 -2.15 14.57
C ALA A 64 -17.81 -1.01 13.70
N VAL A 65 -17.40 0.11 14.31
CA VAL A 65 -16.75 1.23 13.61
C VAL A 65 -15.53 0.74 12.82
N LYS A 66 -14.63 0.01 13.48
CA LYS A 66 -13.42 -0.55 12.86
C LYS A 66 -13.78 -1.45 11.68
N SER A 67 -14.77 -2.32 11.83
CA SER A 67 -15.14 -3.31 10.81
C SER A 67 -15.78 -2.66 9.58
N TRP A 68 -16.61 -1.64 9.77
CA TRP A 68 -17.18 -0.87 8.66
C TRP A 68 -16.13 -0.03 7.93
N LEU A 69 -15.26 0.69 8.65
CA LEU A 69 -14.16 1.42 8.03
C LEU A 69 -13.22 0.49 7.25
N ALA A 70 -12.87 -0.67 7.80
CA ALA A 70 -12.08 -1.67 7.10
C ALA A 70 -12.79 -2.19 5.83
N THR A 71 -14.11 -2.32 5.87
CA THR A 71 -14.92 -2.74 4.71
C THR A 71 -14.97 -1.67 3.62
N VAL A 72 -15.08 -0.39 4.00
CA VAL A 72 -14.97 0.73 3.07
C VAL A 72 -13.57 0.78 2.43
N ALA A 73 -12.51 0.60 3.21
CA ALA A 73 -11.15 0.54 2.70
C ALA A 73 -10.97 -0.63 1.70
N PHE A 74 -11.52 -1.80 2.02
CA PHE A 74 -11.48 -2.98 1.13
C PHE A 74 -12.28 -2.76 -0.16
N PHE A 75 -13.46 -2.14 -0.09
CA PHE A 75 -14.22 -1.75 -1.28
C PHE A 75 -13.39 -0.85 -2.21
N PHE A 76 -12.75 0.19 -1.69
CA PHE A 76 -11.87 1.04 -2.51
C PHE A 76 -10.64 0.29 -3.02
N ALA A 77 -10.18 -0.76 -2.33
CA ALA A 77 -9.11 -1.62 -2.82
C ALA A 77 -9.55 -2.45 -4.04
N LEU A 78 -10.81 -2.90 -4.09
CA LEU A 78 -11.38 -3.53 -5.28
C LEU A 78 -11.49 -2.54 -6.43
N VAL A 79 -11.94 -1.31 -6.16
CA VAL A 79 -11.94 -0.22 -7.15
C VAL A 79 -10.51 0.05 -7.65
N GLN A 80 -9.52 -0.01 -6.77
CA GLN A 80 -8.11 0.14 -7.13
C GLN A 80 -7.62 -0.98 -8.05
N LEU A 81 -7.99 -2.23 -7.78
CA LEU A 81 -7.62 -3.37 -8.62
C LEU A 81 -8.23 -3.24 -10.03
N VAL A 82 -9.54 -2.97 -10.11
CA VAL A 82 -10.25 -2.81 -11.39
C VAL A 82 -9.70 -1.63 -12.19
N SER A 83 -9.53 -0.47 -11.55
CA SER A 83 -8.97 0.71 -12.22
C SER A 83 -7.52 0.52 -12.63
N ALA A 84 -6.72 -0.26 -11.89
CA ALA A 84 -5.37 -0.64 -12.32
C ALA A 84 -5.42 -1.48 -13.60
N LEU A 85 -6.28 -2.49 -13.66
CA LEU A 85 -6.45 -3.31 -14.87
C LEU A 85 -6.83 -2.45 -16.08
N MET A 86 -7.69 -1.44 -15.90
CA MET A 86 -8.02 -0.46 -16.94
C MET A 86 -6.81 0.38 -17.36
N VAL A 87 -6.07 0.93 -16.40
CA VAL A 87 -4.85 1.75 -16.67
C VAL A 87 -3.78 0.95 -17.42
N TYR A 88 -3.65 -0.34 -17.11
CA TYR A 88 -2.71 -1.25 -17.79
C TYR A 88 -3.27 -1.87 -19.08
N GLY A 89 -4.44 -1.42 -19.56
CA GLY A 89 -5.05 -1.88 -20.81
C GLY A 89 -5.53 -3.34 -20.80
N LYS A 90 -5.73 -3.93 -19.62
CA LYS A 90 -6.25 -5.30 -19.44
C LYS A 90 -7.77 -5.35 -19.42
N LEU A 91 -8.43 -4.22 -19.16
CA LEU A 91 -9.87 -4.04 -19.23
C LEU A 91 -10.18 -2.73 -19.96
N PRO A 92 -11.32 -2.64 -20.69
CA PRO A 92 -11.79 -1.35 -21.17
C PRO A 92 -12.11 -0.44 -19.96
N GLY A 93 -11.81 0.84 -20.09
CA GLY A 93 -12.08 1.82 -19.05
C GLY A 93 -12.24 3.23 -19.60
N PRO A 94 -12.92 4.11 -18.87
CA PRO A 94 -13.07 5.51 -19.28
C PRO A 94 -11.72 6.24 -19.31
N SER A 95 -11.67 7.38 -20.01
CA SER A 95 -10.47 8.24 -20.08
C SER A 95 -9.98 8.72 -18.71
N TRP A 96 -10.85 8.72 -17.69
CA TRP A 96 -10.52 9.10 -16.32
C TRP A 96 -10.09 7.94 -15.41
N SER A 97 -9.89 6.70 -15.91
CA SER A 97 -9.48 5.56 -15.08
C SER A 97 -8.23 5.83 -14.24
N ALA A 98 -7.25 6.56 -14.77
CA ALA A 98 -6.06 6.95 -14.00
C ALA A 98 -6.39 7.91 -12.85
N THR A 99 -7.35 8.83 -13.05
CA THR A 99 -7.81 9.75 -12.02
C THR A 99 -8.57 9.00 -10.92
N ALA A 100 -9.45 8.08 -11.29
CA ALA A 100 -10.14 7.22 -10.32
C ALA A 100 -9.19 6.33 -9.54
N HIS A 101 -8.18 5.74 -10.20
CA HIS A 101 -7.13 4.97 -9.52
C HIS A 101 -6.42 5.82 -8.45
N ARG A 102 -6.04 7.05 -8.78
CA ARG A 102 -5.37 7.93 -7.81
C ARG A 102 -6.27 8.32 -6.63
N TRP A 103 -7.50 8.75 -6.89
CA TRP A 103 -8.40 9.24 -5.85
C TRP A 103 -8.94 8.12 -4.97
N SER A 104 -9.36 6.99 -5.56
CA SER A 104 -9.78 5.81 -4.78
C SER A 104 -8.66 5.32 -3.87
N GLY A 105 -7.41 5.30 -4.35
CA GLY A 105 -6.24 4.94 -3.53
C GLY A 105 -6.03 5.88 -2.34
N ARG A 106 -6.20 7.20 -2.54
CA ARG A 106 -6.10 8.19 -1.45
C ARG A 106 -7.19 7.99 -0.41
N VAL A 107 -8.44 7.82 -0.85
CA VAL A 107 -9.56 7.56 0.05
C VAL A 107 -9.36 6.25 0.81
N ALA A 108 -8.98 5.17 0.12
CA ALA A 108 -8.69 3.88 0.75
C ALA A 108 -7.65 4.02 1.87
N PHE A 109 -6.55 4.75 1.61
CA PHE A 109 -5.50 4.96 2.60
C PHE A 109 -5.99 5.81 3.78
N LEU A 110 -6.68 6.93 3.51
CA LEU A 110 -7.23 7.79 4.56
C LEU A 110 -8.23 7.07 5.46
N VAL A 111 -9.02 6.14 4.90
CA VAL A 111 -9.94 5.29 5.67
C VAL A 111 -9.20 4.17 6.41
N ALA A 112 -8.11 3.63 5.86
CA ALA A 112 -7.31 2.61 6.52
C ALA A 112 -6.51 3.14 7.72
N VAL A 113 -6.11 4.42 7.74
CA VAL A 113 -5.40 5.04 8.86
C VAL A 113 -6.16 4.94 10.19
N PRO A 114 -7.42 5.38 10.32
CA PRO A 114 -8.17 5.23 11.58
C PRO A 114 -8.44 3.77 11.96
N VAL A 115 -8.53 2.85 10.99
CA VAL A 115 -8.59 1.40 11.27
C VAL A 115 -7.29 0.93 11.90
N ALA A 116 -6.15 1.37 11.37
CA ALA A 116 -4.84 1.01 11.90
C ALA A 116 -4.58 1.61 13.28
N VAL A 117 -5.03 2.85 13.53
CA VAL A 117 -5.01 3.45 14.87
C VAL A 117 -5.79 2.56 15.85
N HIS A 118 -6.98 2.09 15.47
CA HIS A 118 -7.71 1.12 16.29
C HIS A 118 -6.96 -0.20 16.51
N CYS A 119 -6.37 -0.77 15.47
CA CYS A 119 -5.60 -2.01 15.61
C CYS A 119 -4.38 -1.84 16.51
N LEU A 120 -3.67 -0.72 16.39
CA LEU A 120 -2.35 -0.55 16.97
C LEU A 120 -2.38 0.13 18.34
N TYR A 121 -3.16 1.20 18.49
CA TYR A 121 -3.28 1.95 19.75
C TYR A 121 -4.25 1.28 20.72
N ALA A 122 -5.43 0.86 20.25
CA ALA A 122 -6.43 0.29 21.15
C ALA A 122 -6.12 -1.15 21.57
N LEU A 123 -5.48 -1.94 20.70
CA LEU A 123 -5.25 -3.38 20.93
C LEU A 123 -3.77 -3.78 21.01
N GLY A 124 -2.88 -3.04 20.36
CA GLY A 124 -1.45 -3.38 20.27
C GLY A 124 -1.15 -4.57 19.35
N PHE A 125 0.12 -4.98 19.34
CA PHE A 125 0.59 -6.18 18.67
C PHE A 125 0.35 -7.40 19.56
N GLN A 126 -0.42 -8.36 19.07
CA GLN A 126 -0.85 -9.52 19.85
C GLN A 126 -0.55 -10.84 19.13
N SER A 127 -0.29 -11.89 19.91
CA SER A 127 0.12 -13.21 19.38
C SER A 127 -0.57 -14.40 20.06
N TYR A 128 -1.65 -14.17 20.83
CA TYR A 128 -2.32 -15.22 21.61
C TYR A 128 -3.18 -16.18 20.76
N GLU A 129 -3.52 -15.81 19.53
CA GLU A 129 -4.29 -16.64 18.59
C GLU A 129 -3.71 -16.46 17.18
N SER A 130 -3.67 -17.52 16.37
CA SER A 130 -3.09 -17.50 15.02
C SER A 130 -3.68 -16.41 14.13
N ARG A 131 -5.00 -16.21 14.16
CA ARG A 131 -5.69 -15.15 13.41
C ARG A 131 -5.18 -13.76 13.81
N VAL A 132 -5.00 -13.54 15.11
CA VAL A 132 -4.57 -12.26 15.69
C VAL A 132 -3.09 -12.01 15.41
N LEU A 133 -2.26 -13.04 15.49
CA LEU A 133 -0.85 -12.99 15.09
C LEU A 133 -0.73 -12.58 13.61
N TRP A 134 -1.45 -13.26 12.72
CA TRP A 134 -1.43 -12.93 11.29
C TRP A 134 -1.95 -11.52 11.02
N HIS A 135 -3.01 -11.10 11.71
CA HIS A 135 -3.51 -9.73 11.59
C HIS A 135 -2.45 -8.70 11.99
N SER A 136 -1.74 -8.92 13.11
CA SER A 136 -0.70 -8.01 13.60
C SER A 136 0.49 -7.94 12.65
N LEU A 137 0.99 -9.09 12.17
CA LEU A 137 2.08 -9.16 11.21
C LEU A 137 1.71 -8.51 9.87
N LEU A 138 0.53 -8.82 9.33
CA LEU A 138 0.07 -8.29 8.06
C LEU A 138 -0.24 -6.79 8.13
N GLY A 139 -0.66 -6.28 9.28
CA GLY A 139 -0.85 -4.85 9.50
C GLY A 139 0.48 -4.10 9.34
N CYS A 140 1.53 -4.58 10.02
CA CYS A 140 2.87 -4.03 9.91
C CYS A 140 3.41 -4.13 8.47
N PHE A 141 3.26 -5.31 7.85
CA PHE A 141 3.67 -5.54 6.47
C PHE A 141 2.95 -4.63 5.47
N PHE A 142 1.63 -4.45 5.60
CA PHE A 142 0.83 -3.60 4.73
C PHE A 142 1.34 -2.17 4.70
N PHE A 143 1.57 -1.55 5.86
CA PHE A 143 2.10 -0.18 5.92
C PHE A 143 3.54 -0.08 5.41
N GLY A 144 4.36 -1.10 5.65
CA GLY A 144 5.70 -1.18 5.07
C GLY A 144 5.67 -1.19 3.53
N VAL A 145 4.96 -2.14 2.93
CA VAL A 145 4.86 -2.27 1.46
C VAL A 145 4.16 -1.05 0.84
N PHE A 146 3.14 -0.49 1.50
CA PHE A 146 2.50 0.74 1.04
C PHE A 146 3.49 1.91 1.00
N SER A 147 4.35 2.05 2.03
CA SER A 147 5.40 3.07 2.06
C SER A 147 6.41 2.87 0.92
N ALA A 148 6.81 1.62 0.67
CA ALA A 148 7.65 1.26 -0.47
C ALA A 148 7.02 1.69 -1.80
N LYS A 149 5.72 1.38 -1.98
CA LYS A 149 4.95 1.76 -3.17
C LYS A 149 4.98 3.27 -3.40
N MET A 150 4.78 4.06 -2.35
CA MET A 150 4.77 5.52 -2.46
C MET A 150 6.12 6.09 -2.89
N LEU A 151 7.23 5.49 -2.44
CA LEU A 151 8.58 5.87 -2.87
C LEU A 151 8.86 5.42 -4.31
N LEU A 152 8.46 4.21 -4.67
CA LEU A 152 8.62 3.67 -6.03
C LEU A 152 7.85 4.54 -7.04
N LEU A 153 6.64 5.02 -6.72
CA LEU A 153 5.89 5.92 -7.61
C LEU A 153 6.61 7.25 -7.93
N ARG A 154 7.60 7.65 -7.13
CA ARG A 154 8.42 8.84 -7.39
C ARG A 154 9.69 8.55 -8.20
N SER A 155 9.94 7.29 -8.55
CA SER A 155 11.17 6.87 -9.20
C SER A 155 11.04 6.87 -10.72
N GLU A 156 11.93 7.59 -11.41
CA GLU A 156 11.96 7.68 -12.88
C GLU A 156 12.56 6.43 -13.53
N ARG A 157 11.92 5.84 -14.55
CA ARG A 157 12.38 4.65 -15.32
C ARG A 157 12.18 3.29 -14.62
N LEU A 158 11.09 3.09 -13.89
CA LEU A 158 10.86 1.82 -13.18
C LEU A 158 10.50 0.71 -14.17
N PRO A 159 10.91 -0.54 -13.93
CA PRO A 159 10.41 -1.66 -14.72
C PRO A 159 8.88 -1.74 -14.59
N GLY A 160 8.19 -1.84 -15.73
CA GLY A 160 6.72 -1.75 -15.78
C GLY A 160 5.98 -2.83 -14.98
N TRP A 161 6.64 -3.94 -14.63
CA TRP A 161 6.08 -5.03 -13.84
C TRP A 161 6.16 -4.81 -12.31
N LEU A 162 7.05 -3.95 -11.83
CA LEU A 162 7.30 -3.84 -10.39
C LEU A 162 6.14 -3.16 -9.65
N LEU A 163 5.56 -2.10 -10.22
CA LEU A 163 4.41 -1.42 -9.63
C LEU A 163 3.18 -2.34 -9.49
N PRO A 164 2.82 -3.17 -10.50
CA PRO A 164 1.80 -4.20 -10.36
C PRO A 164 2.07 -5.20 -9.24
N ILE A 165 3.31 -5.70 -9.09
CA ILE A 165 3.64 -6.65 -8.02
C ILE A 165 3.49 -6.00 -6.65
N VAL A 166 4.09 -4.83 -6.44
CA VAL A 166 3.99 -4.11 -5.15
C VAL A 166 2.55 -3.71 -4.86
N GLY A 167 1.80 -3.27 -5.87
CA GLY A 167 0.37 -2.99 -5.76
C GLY A 167 -0.45 -4.23 -5.39
N GLY A 168 -0.13 -5.38 -5.98
CA GLY A 168 -0.72 -6.68 -5.67
C GLY A 168 -0.44 -7.11 -4.23
N LEU A 169 0.79 -6.92 -3.74
CA LEU A 169 1.13 -7.20 -2.33
C LEU A 169 0.30 -6.35 -1.36
N VAL A 170 0.16 -5.05 -1.63
CA VAL A 170 -0.69 -4.14 -0.83
C VAL A 170 -2.14 -4.62 -0.83
N PHE A 171 -2.68 -4.96 -2.01
CA PHE A 171 -4.04 -5.46 -2.16
C PHE A 171 -4.27 -6.78 -1.40
N SER A 172 -3.37 -7.75 -1.58
CA SER A 172 -3.45 -9.06 -0.92
C SER A 172 -3.34 -8.93 0.60
N ALA A 173 -2.42 -8.11 1.11
CA ALA A 173 -2.29 -7.88 2.55
C ALA A 173 -3.56 -7.26 3.13
N LEU A 174 -4.13 -6.24 2.47
CA LEU A 174 -5.39 -5.61 2.91
C LEU A 174 -6.57 -6.59 2.84
N THR A 175 -6.62 -7.44 1.82
CA THR A 175 -7.64 -8.49 1.69
C THR A 175 -7.60 -9.42 2.89
N ILE A 176 -6.41 -9.95 3.24
CA ILE A 176 -6.27 -10.87 4.37
C ILE A 176 -6.55 -10.16 5.70
N LEU A 177 -6.14 -8.89 5.85
CA LEU A 177 -6.50 -8.07 7.00
C LEU A 177 -8.01 -7.91 7.17
N TRP A 178 -8.73 -7.66 6.07
CA TRP A 178 -10.19 -7.57 6.08
C TRP A 178 -10.84 -8.90 6.44
N LEU A 179 -10.36 -10.01 5.85
CA LEU A 179 -10.85 -11.37 6.14
C LEU A 179 -10.67 -11.76 7.61
N THR A 180 -9.49 -11.48 8.18
CA THR A 180 -9.13 -11.83 9.57
C THR A 180 -9.73 -10.90 10.62
N SER A 181 -10.21 -9.71 10.21
CA SER A 181 -10.80 -8.71 11.09
C SER A 181 -12.28 -8.49 10.81
N ALA A 182 -12.64 -7.69 9.80
CA ALA A 182 -14.01 -7.23 9.60
C ALA A 182 -14.97 -8.37 9.23
N LEU A 183 -14.57 -9.25 8.30
CA LEU A 183 -15.41 -10.39 7.93
C LEU A 183 -15.60 -11.33 9.12
N TRP A 184 -14.52 -11.61 9.86
CA TRP A 184 -14.60 -12.40 11.09
C TRP A 184 -15.56 -11.74 12.10
N PHE A 185 -15.43 -10.43 12.34
CA PHE A 185 -16.29 -9.68 13.25
C PHE A 185 -17.77 -9.81 12.86
N PHE A 186 -18.11 -9.56 11.60
CA PHE A 186 -19.51 -9.66 11.14
C PHE A 186 -20.06 -11.09 11.24
N ARG A 187 -19.22 -12.11 11.07
CA ARG A 187 -19.62 -13.51 11.24
C ARG A 187 -19.84 -13.90 12.71
N THR A 188 -19.09 -13.30 13.63
CA THR A 188 -19.14 -13.63 15.06
C THR A 188 -20.19 -12.82 15.81
N PHE A 189 -20.34 -11.53 15.50
CA PHE A 189 -21.19 -10.59 16.23
C PHE A 189 -22.39 -10.08 15.43
N GLY A 190 -22.49 -10.46 14.16
CA GLY A 190 -23.52 -9.96 13.24
C GLY A 190 -23.16 -8.63 12.58
N VAL A 191 -23.99 -8.20 11.64
CA VAL A 191 -23.85 -6.90 10.98
C VAL A 191 -24.49 -5.83 11.86
N THR A 192 -23.68 -5.26 12.74
CA THR A 192 -24.09 -4.17 13.63
C THR A 192 -23.52 -2.84 13.14
N THR A 193 -24.26 -1.76 13.31
CA THR A 193 -23.74 -0.39 13.27
C THR A 193 -23.36 -0.04 14.68
#